data_AF-A0A2S9VA92-F1
#
_entry.id   AF-A0A2S9VA92-F1
#
_cell.length_a   1.000
_cell.length_b   1.000
_cell.length_c   1.000
_cell.angle_alpha   90.00
_cell.angle_beta   90.00
_cell.angle_gamma   90.00
#
_symmetry.space_group_name_H-M   'P 1'
#
loop_
_entity.id
_entity.type
_entity.pdbx_description
1 polymer ?
#
loop_
_entity_poly.entity_id
_entity_poly.type
_entity_poly.pdbx_seq_one_letter_code
_entity_poly.pdbx_strand_id
1 'polypeptide(L)'
;MNYFKLAGVIAALSVSSQIKAQDIQFVAADNSQETKLCVSAVNNELDTMKGQLFRMGMGDAVRRNVNRITCNDMSVAKFAHKYRAQDTFVYLNNRSAYGNKAKPSVTINDLAQTNSSDEPIIVYVSSAR
;
A
#
# COMPACT_ATOMS: atom_id res chain seq x y z
N MET A 1 20.58 -64.51 -19.82
CA MET A 1 19.44 -64.28 -18.91
C MET A 1 19.85 -63.18 -17.95
N ASN A 2 19.67 -61.91 -18.33
CA ASN A 2 20.18 -60.77 -17.57
C ASN A 2 18.99 -59.86 -17.20
N TYR A 3 18.64 -59.86 -15.92
CA TYR A 3 17.65 -58.98 -15.33
C TYR A 3 18.39 -57.83 -14.64
N PHE A 4 18.63 -56.73 -15.36
CA PHE A 4 19.07 -55.48 -14.71
C PHE A 4 17.83 -54.69 -14.29
N LYS A 5 17.75 -54.49 -12.97
CA LYS A 5 16.60 -54.00 -12.23
C LYS A 5 16.22 -52.57 -12.67
N LEU A 6 14.92 -52.34 -12.86
CA LEU A 6 14.34 -51.00 -12.93
C LEU A 6 14.59 -50.27 -11.60
N ALA A 7 15.45 -49.27 -11.60
CA ALA A 7 15.50 -48.25 -10.55
C ALA A 7 14.49 -47.17 -10.92
N GLY A 8 13.32 -47.20 -10.27
CA GLY A 8 12.31 -46.15 -10.39
C GLY A 8 12.78 -44.87 -9.70
N VAL A 9 12.90 -43.79 -10.46
CA VAL A 9 13.15 -42.44 -9.93
C VAL A 9 11.80 -41.88 -9.46
N ILE A 10 11.60 -41.80 -8.14
CA ILE A 10 10.44 -41.10 -7.56
C ILE A 10 10.81 -39.61 -7.49
N ALA A 11 10.33 -38.83 -8.47
CA ALA A 11 10.41 -37.39 -8.42
C ALA A 11 9.38 -36.86 -7.40
N ALA A 12 9.84 -36.48 -6.22
CA ALA A 12 9.00 -35.82 -5.22
C ALA A 12 8.69 -34.39 -5.70
N LEU A 13 7.51 -34.19 -6.29
CA LEU A 13 6.98 -32.87 -6.62
C LEU A 13 6.68 -32.11 -5.32
N SER A 14 7.57 -31.20 -4.93
CA SER A 14 7.32 -30.28 -3.83
C SER A 14 6.24 -29.29 -4.26
N VAL A 15 5.04 -29.40 -3.70
CA VAL A 15 3.98 -28.42 -3.93
C VAL A 15 4.29 -27.19 -3.08
N SER A 16 4.89 -26.17 -3.69
CA SER A 16 5.07 -24.86 -3.07
C SER A 16 3.71 -24.18 -2.96
N SER A 17 3.14 -24.11 -1.75
CA SER A 17 1.96 -23.27 -1.49
C SER A 17 2.32 -21.80 -1.72
N GLN A 18 1.77 -21.20 -2.79
CA GLN A 18 1.92 -19.77 -3.04
C GLN A 18 1.07 -19.02 -2.01
N ILE A 19 1.72 -18.34 -1.07
CA ILE A 19 1.06 -17.40 -0.17
C ILE A 19 0.61 -16.21 -1.04
N LYS A 20 -0.68 -16.14 -1.38
CA LYS A 20 -1.23 -15.00 -2.10
C LYS A 20 -1.43 -13.87 -1.08
N ALA A 21 -0.74 -12.74 -1.28
CA ALA A 21 -1.06 -11.53 -0.53
C ALA A 21 -2.52 -11.14 -0.82
N GLN A 22 -3.27 -10.74 0.22
CA GLN A 22 -4.63 -10.27 0.01
C GLN A 22 -4.59 -8.98 -0.82
N ASP A 23 -5.19 -9.02 -2.01
CA ASP A 23 -5.25 -7.87 -2.91
C ASP A 23 -6.21 -6.83 -2.32
N ILE A 24 -5.72 -5.59 -2.17
CA ILE A 24 -6.55 -4.44 -1.78
C ILE A 24 -6.65 -3.52 -2.98
N GLN A 25 -7.87 -3.19 -3.40
CA GLN A 25 -8.12 -2.23 -4.47
C GLN A 25 -8.61 -0.90 -3.88
N PHE A 26 -7.93 0.18 -4.22
CA PHE A 26 -8.31 1.53 -3.82
C PHE A 26 -9.09 2.22 -4.95
N VAL A 27 -10.32 2.61 -4.66
CA VAL A 27 -11.23 3.24 -5.62
C VAL A 27 -11.53 4.67 -5.17
N ALA A 28 -11.39 5.64 -6.08
CA ALA A 28 -11.76 7.02 -5.79
C ALA A 28 -13.27 7.12 -5.54
N ALA A 29 -13.68 7.72 -4.41
CA ALA A 29 -15.08 7.98 -4.10
C ALA A 29 -15.63 9.20 -4.87
N ASP A 30 -14.75 10.09 -5.31
CA ASP A 30 -15.07 11.29 -6.08
C ASP A 30 -13.92 11.68 -7.03
N ASN A 31 -14.15 12.71 -7.85
CA ASN A 31 -13.21 13.17 -8.88
C ASN A 31 -12.30 14.34 -8.46
N SER A 32 -12.29 14.74 -7.18
CA SER A 32 -11.50 15.86 -6.67
C SER A 32 -9.99 15.61 -6.79
N GLN A 33 -9.20 16.69 -6.81
CA GLN A 33 -7.75 16.58 -6.90
C GLN A 33 -7.17 15.97 -5.63
N GLU A 34 -7.73 16.31 -4.48
CA GLU A 34 -7.36 15.79 -3.18
C GLU A 34 -7.67 14.30 -3.05
N THR A 35 -8.83 13.83 -3.55
CA THR A 35 -9.13 12.39 -3.59
C THR A 35 -8.15 11.65 -4.50
N LYS A 36 -7.79 12.21 -5.67
CA LYS A 36 -6.77 11.64 -6.55
C LYS A 36 -5.38 11.61 -5.90
N LEU A 37 -5.06 12.60 -5.06
CA LEU A 37 -3.84 12.60 -4.22
C LEU A 37 -3.88 11.49 -3.18
N CYS A 38 -5.01 11.30 -2.51
CA CYS A 38 -5.17 10.22 -1.53
C CYS A 38 -5.02 8.83 -2.17
N VAL A 39 -5.56 8.66 -3.39
CA VAL A 39 -5.44 7.41 -4.15
C VAL A 39 -3.99 7.14 -4.56
N SER A 40 -3.27 8.12 -5.13
CA SER A 40 -1.85 7.93 -5.47
C SER A 40 -0.99 7.71 -4.23
N ALA A 41 -1.30 8.39 -3.12
CA ALA A 41 -0.62 8.20 -1.85
C ALA A 41 -0.76 6.76 -1.34
N VAL A 42 -1.96 6.18 -1.39
CA VAL A 42 -2.19 4.83 -0.87
C VAL A 42 -1.73 3.71 -1.83
N ASN A 43 -1.68 3.99 -3.14
CA ASN A 43 -1.09 3.10 -4.15
C ASN A 43 0.45 3.16 -4.20
N ASN A 44 1.08 3.89 -3.28
CA ASN A 44 2.53 4.09 -3.24
C ASN A 44 3.13 4.74 -4.52
N GLU A 45 2.35 5.56 -5.23
CA GLU A 45 2.75 6.21 -6.48
C GLU A 45 3.41 7.58 -6.21
N LEU A 46 4.66 7.56 -5.72
CA LEU A 46 5.34 8.75 -5.21
C LEU A 46 5.38 9.93 -6.21
N ASP A 47 5.70 9.67 -7.47
CA ASP A 47 5.86 10.73 -8.46
C ASP A 47 4.52 11.27 -8.96
N THR A 48 3.51 10.42 -9.12
CA THR A 48 2.12 10.83 -9.38
C THR A 48 1.61 11.73 -8.26
N MET A 49 1.82 11.31 -7.01
CA MET A 49 1.41 12.06 -5.82
C MET A 49 2.09 13.43 -5.75
N LYS A 50 3.42 13.51 -5.98
CA LYS A 50 4.12 14.79 -6.06
C LYS A 50 3.58 15.67 -7.18
N GLY A 51 3.36 15.10 -8.36
CA GLY A 51 2.80 15.81 -9.51
C GLY A 51 1.42 16.42 -9.20
N GLN A 52 0.57 15.70 -8.47
CA GLN A 52 -0.72 16.21 -8.01
C GLN A 52 -0.57 17.37 -7.01
N LEU A 53 0.36 17.28 -6.05
CA LEU A 53 0.68 18.40 -5.15
C LEU A 53 1.10 19.65 -5.93
N PHE A 54 1.93 19.51 -6.96
CA PHE A 54 2.31 20.64 -7.81
C PHE A 54 1.11 21.22 -8.58
N ARG A 55 0.28 20.37 -9.20
CA ARG A 55 -0.92 20.79 -9.95
C ARG A 55 -1.96 21.50 -9.09
N MET A 56 -2.03 21.15 -7.81
CA MET A 56 -2.89 21.80 -6.82
C MET A 56 -2.33 23.14 -6.32
N GLY A 57 -1.18 23.61 -6.83
CA GLY A 57 -0.48 24.79 -6.32
C GLY A 57 0.10 24.58 -4.92
N MET A 58 0.25 23.33 -4.50
CA MET A 58 0.68 22.96 -3.15
C MET A 58 2.17 22.60 -3.05
N GLY A 59 2.87 22.52 -4.19
CA GLY A 59 4.27 22.14 -4.31
C GLY A 59 5.26 23.05 -3.56
N ASP A 60 5.08 24.37 -3.62
CA ASP A 60 6.07 25.29 -3.03
C ASP A 60 6.06 25.30 -1.49
N ALA A 61 4.92 24.94 -0.90
CA ALA A 61 4.73 24.89 0.54
C ALA A 61 4.25 23.51 1.01
N VAL A 62 4.82 22.42 0.46
CA VAL A 62 4.41 21.04 0.76
C VAL A 62 4.25 20.82 2.27
N ARG A 63 5.22 21.26 3.08
CA ARG A 63 5.17 21.11 4.55
C ARG A 63 3.94 21.75 5.18
N ARG A 64 3.40 22.85 4.66
CA ARG A 64 2.13 23.42 5.16
C ARG A 64 0.93 22.71 4.56
N ASN A 65 0.99 22.40 3.27
CA ASN A 65 -0.18 21.96 2.51
C ASN A 65 -0.57 20.51 2.78
N VAL A 66 0.38 19.58 2.93
CA VAL A 66 0.06 18.17 3.23
C VAL A 66 -0.60 17.98 4.59
N ASN A 67 -0.47 18.95 5.49
CA ASN A 67 -1.12 18.93 6.80
C ASN A 67 -2.59 19.33 6.78
N ARG A 68 -3.10 19.81 5.64
CA ARG A 68 -4.49 20.26 5.45
C ARG A 68 -5.34 19.24 4.69
N ILE A 69 -4.75 18.13 4.28
CA ILE A 69 -5.43 17.10 3.49
C ILE A 69 -5.63 15.89 4.38
N THR A 70 -6.87 15.42 4.41
CA THR A 70 -7.22 14.15 5.04
C THR A 70 -7.72 13.16 3.99
N CYS A 71 -7.41 11.89 4.18
CA CYS A 71 -7.83 10.76 3.36
C CYS A 71 -8.55 9.79 4.29
N ASN A 72 -9.84 9.55 4.09
CA ASN A 72 -10.70 8.76 5.00
C ASN A 72 -10.46 9.12 6.48
N ASP A 73 -10.65 10.41 6.79
CA ASP A 73 -10.60 10.99 8.15
C ASP A 73 -9.23 10.96 8.87
N MET A 74 -8.15 10.67 8.15
CA MET A 74 -6.79 10.75 8.71
C MET A 74 -5.83 11.52 7.81
N SER A 75 -4.74 12.03 8.37
CA SER A 75 -3.70 12.70 7.56
C SER A 75 -3.18 11.78 6.47
N VAL A 76 -2.80 12.34 5.32
CA VAL A 76 -2.28 11.58 4.18
C VAL A 76 -1.11 10.65 4.59
N ALA A 77 -0.25 11.09 5.50
CA ALA A 77 0.85 10.27 6.03
C ALA A 77 0.37 9.05 6.84
N LYS A 78 -0.65 9.22 7.70
CA LYS A 78 -1.26 8.11 8.44
C LYS A 78 -1.98 7.15 7.51
N PHE A 79 -2.64 7.67 6.49
CA PHE A 79 -3.33 6.86 5.48
C PHE A 79 -2.36 5.99 4.68
N ALA A 80 -1.29 6.59 4.14
CA ALA A 80 -0.24 5.85 3.44
C ALA A 80 0.41 4.78 4.34
N HIS A 81 0.67 5.12 5.61
CA HIS A 81 1.20 4.16 6.59
C HIS A 81 0.25 2.98 6.86
N LYS A 82 -1.05 3.25 7.03
CA LYS A 82 -2.07 2.22 7.31
C LYS A 82 -2.08 1.11 6.27
N TYR A 83 -1.87 1.46 5.00
CA TYR A 83 -1.87 0.53 3.88
C TYR A 83 -0.47 0.19 3.36
N ARG A 84 0.57 0.46 4.16
CA ARG A 84 1.98 0.09 3.85
C ARG A 84 2.50 0.67 2.53
N ALA A 85 2.03 1.84 2.13
CA ALA A 85 2.52 2.58 0.97
C ALA A 85 3.83 3.30 1.33
N GLN A 86 4.95 2.56 1.30
CA GLN A 86 6.19 2.94 1.98
C GLN A 86 6.83 4.24 1.47
N ASP A 87 6.93 4.42 0.15
CA ASP A 87 7.63 5.55 -0.46
C ASP A 87 6.84 6.86 -0.27
N THR A 88 5.53 6.81 -0.49
CA THR A 88 4.63 7.94 -0.24
C THR A 88 4.56 8.24 1.26
N PHE A 89 4.47 7.22 2.12
CA PHE A 89 4.52 7.36 3.57
C PHE A 89 5.79 8.09 4.02
N VAL A 90 6.98 7.62 3.64
CA VAL A 90 8.25 8.23 4.05
C VAL A 90 8.30 9.70 3.62
N TYR A 91 7.92 9.99 2.37
CA TYR A 91 7.89 11.35 1.85
C TYR A 91 6.95 12.26 2.65
N LEU A 92 5.71 11.82 2.87
CA LEU A 92 4.64 12.57 3.53
C LEU A 92 4.94 12.74 5.03
N ASN A 93 5.39 11.67 5.70
CA ASN A 93 5.67 11.68 7.12
C ASN A 93 6.81 12.66 7.44
N ASN A 94 7.85 12.74 6.61
CA ASN A 94 8.95 13.70 6.77
C ASN A 94 8.52 15.18 6.62
N ARG A 95 7.38 15.44 5.97
CA ARG A 95 6.84 16.78 5.71
C ARG A 95 5.62 17.13 6.56
N SER A 96 5.09 16.16 7.29
CA SER A 96 3.95 16.33 8.18
C SER A 96 4.36 16.96 9.52
N ALA A 97 3.46 17.77 10.08
CA ALA A 97 3.53 18.24 11.45
C ALA A 97 3.40 17.07 12.42
N TYR A 98 3.87 17.25 13.66
CA TYR A 98 3.94 16.16 14.66
C TYR A 98 2.61 15.39 14.82
N GLY A 99 1.47 16.08 14.95
CA GLY A 99 0.15 15.45 15.10
C GLY A 99 -0.33 14.66 13.88
N ASN A 100 0.23 14.95 12.70
CA ASN A 100 -0.13 14.32 11.43
C ASN A 100 0.85 13.21 11.02
N LYS A 101 1.94 13.01 11.75
CA LYS A 101 2.86 11.90 11.51
C LYS A 101 2.22 10.57 11.90
N ALA A 102 2.50 9.53 11.14
CA ALA A 102 2.32 8.17 11.62
C ALA A 102 3.55 7.79 12.47
N LYS A 103 3.31 7.05 13.56
CA LYS A 103 4.39 6.49 14.38
C LYS A 103 4.60 5.05 13.90
N PRO A 104 5.65 4.78 13.11
CA PRO A 104 5.91 3.42 12.66
C PRO A 104 6.21 2.54 13.87
N SER A 105 5.59 1.36 13.90
CA SER A 105 5.90 0.29 14.85
C SER A 105 6.30 -0.94 14.05
N VAL A 106 7.31 -1.66 14.53
CA VAL A 106 7.72 -2.93 13.92
C VAL A 106 6.90 -4.05 14.56
N THR A 107 6.17 -4.79 13.73
CA THR A 107 5.46 -6.02 14.14
C THR A 107 5.96 -7.17 13.27
N ILE A 108 6.36 -8.27 13.90
CA ILE A 108 6.79 -9.49 13.21
C ILE A 108 5.57 -10.41 13.15
N ASN A 109 5.05 -10.64 11.94
CA ASN A 109 3.94 -11.57 11.70
C ASN A 109 4.47 -12.83 11.02
N ASP A 110 4.12 -14.00 11.56
CA ASP A 110 4.32 -15.29 10.90
C ASP A 110 3.28 -15.44 9.77
N LEU A 111 3.75 -15.69 8.55
CA LEU A 111 2.92 -15.78 7.34
C LEU A 111 2.46 -17.22 7.04
N ALA A 112 2.82 -18.20 7.87
CA ALA A 112 2.51 -19.62 7.62
C ALA A 112 1.01 -19.97 7.68
N GLN A 113 0.14 -19.07 8.16
CA GLN A 113 -1.31 -19.27 8.19
C GLN A 113 -2.04 -18.04 7.68
N THR A 114 -2.30 -17.98 6.37
CA THR A 114 -3.27 -17.02 5.83
C THR A 114 -4.24 -17.75 4.91
N ASN A 115 -5.52 -17.69 5.25
CA ASN A 115 -6.60 -18.08 4.34
C ASN A 115 -6.85 -16.87 3.43
N SER A 116 -6.19 -16.81 2.28
CA SER A 116 -6.43 -15.76 1.29
C SER A 116 -7.73 -16.06 0.54
N SER A 117 -8.70 -15.15 0.59
CA SER A 117 -9.83 -15.15 -0.34
C SER A 117 -9.36 -14.68 -1.72
N ASP A 118 -9.96 -15.20 -2.79
CA ASP A 118 -9.64 -14.78 -4.16
C ASP A 118 -10.15 -13.36 -4.48
N GLU A 119 -11.18 -12.89 -3.78
CA GLU A 119 -11.77 -11.57 -3.99
C GLU A 119 -10.95 -10.46 -3.32
N PRO A 120 -10.67 -9.34 -4.03
CA PRO A 120 -9.95 -8.21 -3.46
C PRO A 120 -10.81 -7.44 -2.45
N ILE A 121 -10.17 -6.91 -1.42
CA ILE A 121 -10.81 -5.94 -0.51
C ILE A 121 -10.91 -4.60 -1.22
N ILE A 122 -12.12 -4.09 -1.41
CA ILE A 122 -12.35 -2.76 -2.00
C ILE A 122 -12.36 -1.69 -0.90
N VAL A 123 -11.52 -0.67 -1.06
CA VAL A 123 -11.49 0.51 -0.19
C VAL A 123 -11.83 1.75 -1.00
N TYR A 124 -12.97 2.37 -0.71
CA TYR A 124 -13.31 3.68 -1.26
C TYR A 124 -12.50 4.76 -0.55
N VAL A 125 -11.84 5.61 -1.34
CA VAL A 125 -10.97 6.68 -0.88
C VAL A 125 -11.64 8.01 -1.17
N SER A 126 -11.89 8.79 -0.14
CA SER A 126 -12.36 10.17 -0.24
C SER A 126 -11.42 11.10 0.51
N SER A 127 -11.40 12.35 0.09
CA SER A 127 -10.74 13.42 0.81
C SER A 127 -11.74 14.29 1.57
N ALA A 128 -11.28 14.88 2.67
CA ALA A 128 -12.00 15.94 3.38
C ALA A 128 -11.04 17.10 3.66
N ARG A 129 -11.58 18.33 3.60
CA ARG A 129 -10.88 19.57 3.95
C ARG A 129 -11.21 20.00 5.37
#